data_AF-A0A6L7UWD4-F1
#
_entry.id   AF-A0A6L7UWD4-F1
#
_cell.length_a   1.000
_cell.length_b   1.000
_cell.length_c   1.000
_cell.angle_alpha   90.00
_cell.angle_beta   90.00
_cell.angle_gamma   90.00
#
_symmetry.space_group_name_H-M   'P 1'
#
loop_
_entity.id
_entity.type
_entity.pdbx_description
1 polymer ?
#
loop_
_entity_poly.entity_id
_entity_poly.type
_entity_poly.pdbx_seq_one_letter_code
_entity_poly.pdbx_strand_id
1 'polypeptide(L)'
;MEIREYRKATRCDHRGRLRRCAGSLIGQCQYCARGFCGRHGNILEDGQEICVEPRCERLRDDVAAHLVFKSEARVRNQEHRCGEDGCPQEHTMRCDRCGCRFCEDHLRQVIMTVTRGGEVQSEAAAICDHCRARLPLWAEE
;
A
#
# COMPACT_ATOMS: atom_id res chain seq x y z
N MET A 1 16.86 -4.66 9.68
CA MET A 1 15.60 -3.88 9.59
C MET A 1 16.00 -2.45 9.83
N GLU A 2 16.41 -1.72 8.78
CA GLU A 2 16.72 -0.31 8.96
C GLU A 2 15.40 0.43 9.16
N ILE A 3 15.22 0.94 10.37
CA ILE A 3 14.18 1.93 10.65
C ILE A 3 14.60 3.13 9.80
N ARG A 4 13.90 3.36 8.69
CA ARG A 4 14.07 4.60 7.91
C ARG A 4 13.89 5.72 8.91
N GLU A 5 14.96 6.45 9.25
CA GLU A 5 14.89 7.56 10.19
C GLU A 5 14.04 8.65 9.54
N TYR A 6 12.73 8.55 9.73
CA TYR A 6 11.80 9.55 9.26
C TYR A 6 12.10 10.81 10.07
N ARG A 7 12.65 11.83 9.41
CA ARG A 7 12.74 13.17 10.00
C ARG A 7 11.32 13.57 10.38
N LYS A 8 11.10 13.72 11.69
CA LYS A 8 9.84 14.21 12.23
C LYS A 8 9.54 15.55 11.58
N ALA A 9 8.36 15.66 10.98
CA ALA A 9 7.96 16.94 10.41
C ALA A 9 7.85 17.98 11.53
N THR A 10 8.37 19.17 11.29
CA THR A 10 8.32 20.29 12.26
C THR A 10 7.30 21.35 11.89
N ARG A 11 6.66 21.21 10.71
CA ARG A 11 5.73 22.18 10.14
C ARG A 11 4.81 21.55 9.10
N CYS A 12 3.69 22.22 8.83
CA CYS A 12 2.83 21.88 7.72
C CYS A 12 3.50 22.21 6.38
N ASP A 13 3.50 21.26 5.44
CA ASP A 13 4.13 21.37 4.12
C ASP A 13 3.12 21.14 2.96
N HIS A 14 1.93 21.72 3.09
CA HIS A 14 0.92 21.69 2.03
C HIS A 14 1.27 22.71 0.92
N ARG A 15 1.27 22.26 -0.35
CA ARG A 15 1.57 23.05 -1.57
C ARG A 15 2.99 23.65 -1.72
N GLY A 16 3.97 23.19 -0.94
CA GLY A 16 5.38 23.53 -1.14
C GLY A 16 5.76 24.99 -0.82
N ARG A 17 6.96 25.41 -1.26
CA ARG A 17 7.73 26.56 -0.72
C ARG A 17 7.07 27.95 -0.84
N LEU A 18 6.05 28.13 -1.68
CA LEU A 18 5.55 29.46 -2.08
C LEU A 18 4.41 30.02 -1.21
N ARG A 19 3.64 29.18 -0.51
CA ARG A 19 2.64 29.62 0.48
C ARG A 19 2.71 28.72 1.70
N ARG A 20 3.44 29.18 2.72
CA ARG A 20 3.66 28.41 3.94
C ARG A 20 2.40 28.48 4.80
N CYS A 21 1.87 27.32 5.16
CA CYS A 21 0.82 27.23 6.15
C CYS A 21 1.40 27.57 7.54
N ALA A 22 0.76 28.48 8.27
CA ALA A 22 1.11 28.83 9.65
C ALA A 22 0.40 27.97 10.70
N GLY A 23 -0.39 26.97 10.27
CA GLY A 23 -1.15 26.12 11.17
C GLY A 23 -0.23 25.19 11.96
N SER A 24 -0.54 25.02 13.25
CA SER A 24 0.14 24.07 14.12
C SER A 24 0.05 22.65 13.57
N LEU A 25 1.18 21.96 13.62
CA LEU A 25 1.27 20.57 13.19
C LEU A 25 0.39 19.70 14.09
N ILE A 26 -0.42 18.84 13.49
CA ILE A 26 -1.17 17.82 14.21
C ILE A 26 -0.68 16.41 13.90
N GLY A 27 -0.06 16.19 12.73
CA GLY A 27 0.42 14.87 12.31
C GLY A 27 1.37 14.92 11.11
N GLN A 28 1.86 13.75 10.71
CA GLN A 28 2.76 13.51 9.59
C GLN A 28 2.19 12.40 8.70
N CYS A 29 1.99 12.71 7.42
CA CYS A 29 1.34 11.79 6.49
C CYS A 29 2.15 10.50 6.33
N GLN A 30 1.52 9.36 6.57
CA GLN A 30 2.17 8.05 6.51
C GLN A 30 2.60 7.68 5.08
N TYR A 31 1.98 8.27 4.05
CA TYR A 31 2.28 7.96 2.64
C TYR A 31 3.35 8.86 2.02
N CYS A 32 3.38 10.15 2.36
CA CYS A 32 4.31 11.11 1.75
C CYS A 32 5.30 11.73 2.74
N ALA A 33 5.23 11.34 4.01
CA ALA A 33 6.03 11.85 5.13
C ALA A 33 5.96 13.38 5.35
N ARG A 34 5.04 14.10 4.69
CA ARG A 34 4.86 15.55 4.89
C ARG A 34 4.07 15.80 6.17
N GLY A 35 4.48 16.81 6.92
CA GLY A 35 3.71 17.32 8.05
C GLY A 35 2.45 18.05 7.61
N PHE A 36 1.37 17.95 8.40
CA PHE A 36 0.11 18.66 8.16
C PHE A 36 -0.50 19.26 9.43
N CYS A 37 -1.28 20.32 9.26
CA CYS A 37 -2.13 20.92 10.29
C CYS A 37 -3.58 20.44 10.13
N GLY A 38 -4.47 20.79 11.06
CA GLY A 38 -5.89 20.37 11.03
C GLY A 38 -6.73 20.88 9.85
N ARG A 39 -6.16 21.71 8.95
CA ARG A 39 -6.79 22.07 7.67
C ARG A 39 -6.30 21.20 6.50
N HIS A 40 -5.11 20.62 6.61
CA HIS A 40 -4.41 19.97 5.51
C HIS A 40 -4.16 18.48 5.72
N GLY A 41 -4.79 17.91 6.74
CA GLY A 41 -4.82 16.48 7.00
C GLY A 41 -5.61 16.20 8.26
N ASN A 42 -5.83 14.92 8.50
CA ASN A 42 -6.56 14.43 9.66
C ASN A 42 -5.85 13.22 10.25
N ILE A 43 -6.11 12.99 11.53
CA ILE A 43 -5.86 11.72 12.20
C ILE A 43 -7.20 11.01 12.25
N LEU A 44 -7.29 9.84 11.62
CA LEU A 44 -8.50 9.03 11.62
C LEU A 44 -8.66 8.28 12.95
N GLU A 45 -9.85 7.74 13.20
CA GLU A 45 -10.17 7.03 14.44
C GLU A 45 -9.28 5.81 14.69
N ASP A 46 -8.77 5.20 13.63
CA ASP A 46 -7.83 4.07 13.66
C ASP A 46 -6.36 4.50 13.81
N GLY A 47 -6.11 5.80 14.01
CA GLY A 47 -4.78 6.38 14.18
C GLY A 47 -4.03 6.65 12.86
N GLN A 48 -4.66 6.46 11.70
CA GLN A 48 -4.02 6.82 10.43
C GLN A 48 -3.83 8.33 10.30
N GLU A 49 -2.60 8.76 10.04
CA GLU A 49 -2.23 10.15 9.81
C GLU A 49 -2.10 10.43 8.31
N ILE A 50 -3.03 11.20 7.73
CA ILE A 50 -3.12 11.36 6.27
C ILE A 50 -3.33 12.83 5.91
N CYS A 51 -2.54 13.34 4.95
CA CYS A 51 -2.75 14.67 4.40
C CYS A 51 -3.82 14.68 3.30
N VAL A 52 -4.40 15.85 3.02
CA VAL A 52 -5.45 16.07 1.99
C VAL A 52 -4.93 16.01 0.55
N GLU A 53 -3.73 15.50 0.32
CA GLU A 53 -3.21 15.36 -1.04
C GLU A 53 -3.95 14.21 -1.76
N PRO A 54 -4.49 14.42 -2.97
CA PRO A 54 -5.29 13.41 -3.67
C PRO A 54 -4.58 12.06 -3.84
N ARG A 55 -3.24 12.06 -4.00
CA ARG A 55 -2.44 10.83 -4.04
C ARG A 55 -2.51 10.05 -2.73
N CYS A 56 -2.43 10.73 -1.58
CA CYS A 56 -2.45 10.09 -0.27
C CYS A 56 -3.84 9.54 0.06
N GLU A 57 -4.90 10.23 -0.36
CA GLU A 57 -6.27 9.73 -0.26
C GLU A 57 -6.49 8.49 -1.14
N ARG A 58 -6.02 8.50 -2.39
CA ARG A 58 -6.07 7.31 -3.28
C ARG A 58 -5.34 6.11 -2.67
N LEU A 59 -4.18 6.33 -2.04
CA LEU A 59 -3.42 5.26 -1.38
C LEU A 59 -4.15 4.69 -0.17
N ARG A 60 -4.82 5.54 0.62
CA ARG A 60 -5.70 5.10 1.71
C ARG A 60 -6.82 4.20 1.19
N ASP A 61 -7.52 4.68 0.17
CA ASP A 61 -8.67 3.97 -0.38
C ASP A 61 -8.24 2.63 -0.99
N ASP A 62 -7.07 2.57 -1.63
CA ASP A 62 -6.45 1.32 -2.09
C ASP A 62 -6.11 0.37 -0.94
N VAL A 63 -5.54 0.84 0.16
CA VAL A 63 -5.27 -0.01 1.33
C VAL A 63 -6.57 -0.59 1.87
N ALA A 64 -7.61 0.24 2.03
CA ALA A 64 -8.92 -0.21 2.50
C ALA A 64 -9.53 -1.27 1.57
N ALA A 65 -9.55 -1.02 0.25
CA ALA A 65 -10.02 -1.98 -0.74
C ALA A 65 -9.20 -3.28 -0.73
N HIS A 66 -7.87 -3.17 -0.57
CA HIS A 66 -6.99 -4.32 -0.50
C HIS A 66 -7.24 -5.20 0.73
N LEU A 67 -7.56 -4.60 1.88
CA LEU A 67 -7.88 -5.35 3.10
C LEU A 67 -9.18 -6.14 2.94
N VAL A 68 -10.19 -5.57 2.29
CA VAL A 68 -11.45 -6.26 1.96
C VAL A 68 -11.16 -7.45 1.02
N PHE A 69 -10.50 -7.20 -0.12
CA PHE A 69 -10.10 -8.25 -1.06
C PHE A 69 -9.32 -9.37 -0.37
N LYS A 70 -8.36 -9.02 0.48
CA LYS A 70 -7.52 -9.99 1.20
C LYS A 70 -8.34 -10.84 2.17
N SER A 71 -9.35 -10.25 2.82
CA SER A 71 -10.27 -10.97 3.69
C SER A 71 -11.11 -11.98 2.89
N GLU A 72 -11.71 -11.55 1.78
CA GLU A 72 -12.53 -12.40 0.91
C GLU A 72 -11.72 -13.55 0.30
N ALA A 73 -10.54 -13.26 -0.23
CA ALA A 73 -9.64 -14.27 -0.77
C ALA A 73 -9.24 -15.32 0.28
N ARG A 74 -9.05 -14.92 1.55
CA ARG A 74 -8.74 -15.85 2.65
C ARG A 74 -9.90 -16.79 2.96
N VAL A 75 -11.13 -16.28 3.00
CA VAL A 75 -12.33 -17.11 3.20
C VAL A 75 -12.41 -18.18 2.11
N ARG A 76 -12.22 -17.79 0.84
CA ARG A 76 -12.21 -18.73 -0.29
C ARG A 76 -11.09 -19.76 -0.20
N ASN A 77 -9.89 -19.34 0.22
CA ASN A 77 -8.76 -20.27 0.38
C ASN A 77 -8.99 -21.34 1.45
N GLN A 78 -9.77 -21.04 2.50
CA GLN A 78 -10.16 -22.03 3.52
C GLN A 78 -11.05 -23.13 2.93
N GLU A 79 -11.80 -22.82 1.88
CA GLU A 79 -12.62 -23.77 1.11
C GLU A 79 -11.85 -24.45 -0.04
N HIS A 80 -10.51 -24.36 -0.04
CA HIS A 80 -9.64 -24.85 -1.13
C HIS A 80 -9.86 -24.16 -2.49
N ARG A 81 -10.56 -23.02 -2.53
CA ARG A 81 -10.85 -22.28 -3.77
C ARG A 81 -9.83 -21.18 -4.05
N CYS A 82 -9.64 -20.87 -5.33
CA CYS A 82 -8.89 -19.71 -5.78
C CYS A 82 -9.39 -18.44 -5.09
N GLY A 83 -8.46 -17.60 -4.62
CA GLY A 83 -8.76 -16.34 -3.94
C GLY A 83 -9.37 -15.26 -4.84
N GLU A 84 -9.35 -15.45 -6.17
CA GLU A 84 -10.05 -14.58 -7.10
C GLU A 84 -11.57 -14.79 -7.00
N ASP A 85 -12.32 -13.68 -6.98
CA ASP A 85 -13.77 -13.75 -6.90
C ASP A 85 -14.38 -14.42 -8.14
N GLY A 86 -15.45 -15.19 -7.94
CA GLY A 86 -16.11 -15.93 -9.01
C GLY A 86 -15.32 -17.10 -9.63
N CYS A 87 -14.04 -17.28 -9.31
CA CYS A 87 -13.24 -18.38 -9.87
C CYS A 87 -13.69 -19.75 -9.29
N PRO A 88 -13.98 -20.77 -10.11
CA PRO A 88 -14.37 -22.09 -9.61
C PRO A 88 -13.18 -23.01 -9.30
N GLN A 89 -11.98 -22.68 -9.78
CA GLN A 89 -10.80 -23.52 -9.64
C GLN A 89 -10.26 -23.57 -8.20
N GLU A 90 -9.55 -24.64 -7.90
CA GLU A 90 -8.79 -24.76 -6.65
C GLU A 90 -7.52 -23.89 -6.68
N HIS A 91 -7.03 -23.51 -5.50
CA HIS A 91 -5.75 -22.80 -5.41
C HIS A 91 -4.56 -23.77 -5.45
N THR A 92 -3.47 -23.35 -6.09
CA THR A 92 -2.25 -24.16 -6.22
C THR A 92 -1.04 -23.47 -5.60
N MET A 93 -0.94 -22.16 -5.74
CA MET A 93 0.23 -21.37 -5.35
C MET A 93 -0.16 -20.13 -4.54
N ARG A 94 0.83 -19.53 -3.87
CA ARG A 94 0.66 -18.36 -3.02
C ARG A 94 1.18 -17.09 -3.71
N CYS A 95 0.45 -15.99 -3.58
CA CYS A 95 0.92 -14.67 -3.98
C CYS A 95 1.93 -14.13 -2.95
N ASP A 96 3.12 -13.73 -3.40
CA ASP A 96 4.21 -13.24 -2.54
C ASP A 96 3.93 -11.86 -1.91
N ARG A 97 2.93 -11.13 -2.42
CA ARG A 97 2.55 -9.80 -1.91
C ARG A 97 1.46 -9.87 -0.84
N CYS A 98 0.30 -10.45 -1.16
CA CYS A 98 -0.81 -10.50 -0.21
C CYS A 98 -0.78 -11.74 0.71
N GLY A 99 -0.08 -12.80 0.32
CA GLY A 99 -0.01 -14.07 1.01
C GLY A 99 -1.23 -14.98 0.80
N CYS A 100 -2.25 -14.55 0.05
CA CYS A 100 -3.39 -15.40 -0.33
C CYS A 100 -3.00 -16.37 -1.46
N ARG A 101 -3.81 -17.41 -1.66
CA ARG A 101 -3.58 -18.48 -2.62
C ARG A 101 -4.51 -18.37 -3.82
N PHE A 102 -4.01 -18.75 -4.98
CA PHE A 102 -4.68 -18.59 -6.27
C PHE A 102 -4.35 -19.79 -7.17
N CYS A 103 -5.18 -20.01 -8.19
CA CYS A 103 -4.85 -20.92 -9.27
C CYS A 103 -3.74 -20.33 -10.16
N GLU A 104 -3.21 -21.13 -11.08
CA GLU A 104 -2.17 -20.72 -12.01
C GLU A 104 -2.65 -19.59 -12.95
N ASP A 105 -3.93 -19.61 -13.32
CA ASP A 105 -4.54 -18.62 -14.20
C ASP A 105 -4.60 -17.21 -13.58
N HIS A 106 -4.66 -17.10 -12.25
CA HIS A 106 -4.73 -15.83 -11.51
C HIS A 106 -3.42 -15.46 -10.82
N LEU A 107 -2.32 -16.16 -11.16
CA LEU A 107 -0.97 -15.78 -10.76
C LEU A 107 -0.13 -15.43 -11.98
N ARG A 108 0.73 -14.44 -11.79
CA ARG A 108 1.72 -14.02 -12.78
C ARG A 108 3.09 -14.01 -12.12
N GLN A 109 4.07 -14.57 -12.80
CA GLN A 109 5.46 -14.37 -12.44
C GLN A 109 5.87 -12.99 -12.94
N VAL A 110 6.40 -12.18 -12.04
CA VAL A 110 6.98 -10.88 -12.36
C VAL A 110 8.37 -10.77 -11.79
N ILE A 111 9.24 -10.00 -12.45
CA ILE A 111 10.53 -9.64 -11.88
C ILE A 111 10.32 -8.36 -11.06
N MET A 112 10.66 -8.43 -9.78
CA MET A 112 10.59 -7.31 -8.86
C MET A 112 11.98 -6.91 -8.41
N THR A 113 12.20 -5.60 -8.33
CA THR A 113 13.39 -5.04 -7.72
C THR A 113 13.21 -5.03 -6.20
N VAL A 114 14.09 -5.73 -5.49
CA VAL A 114 14.11 -5.79 -4.03
C VAL A 114 15.44 -5.28 -3.49
N THR A 115 15.40 -4.57 -2.37
CA THR A 115 16.61 -4.14 -1.67
C THR A 115 16.90 -5.09 -0.51
N ARG A 116 18.03 -5.78 -0.56
CA ARG A 116 18.44 -6.78 0.45
C ARG A 116 19.87 -6.47 0.89
N GLY A 117 20.05 -6.17 2.18
CA GLY A 117 21.38 -5.81 2.72
C GLY A 117 22.00 -4.55 2.09
N GLY A 118 21.19 -3.63 1.55
CA GLY A 118 21.66 -2.44 0.85
C GLY A 118 21.91 -2.63 -0.65
N GLU A 119 21.84 -3.86 -1.15
CA GLU A 119 21.97 -4.16 -2.58
C GLU A 119 20.62 -4.27 -3.26
N VAL A 120 20.55 -3.77 -4.49
CA VAL A 120 19.37 -3.84 -5.35
C VAL A 120 19.46 -5.10 -6.20
N GLN A 121 18.51 -6.02 -6.04
CA GLN A 121 18.48 -7.30 -6.74
C GLN A 121 17.14 -7.49 -7.46
N SER A 122 17.17 -8.21 -8.56
CA SER A 122 15.96 -8.62 -9.30
C SER A 122 15.57 -10.02 -8.87
N GLU A 123 14.40 -10.17 -8.24
CA GLU A 123 13.86 -11.47 -7.82
C GLU A 123 12.56 -11.76 -8.57
N ALA A 124 12.34 -13.03 -8.94
CA ALA A 124 11.06 -13.47 -9.48
C ALA A 124 10.05 -13.63 -8.34
N ALA A 125 8.87 -13.04 -8.50
CA ALA A 125 7.77 -13.13 -7.55
C ALA A 125 6.48 -13.59 -8.26
N ALA A 126 5.74 -14.49 -7.62
CA ALA A 126 4.40 -14.86 -8.05
C ALA A 126 3.40 -13.88 -7.43
N ILE A 127 2.72 -13.10 -8.26
CA ILE A 127 1.75 -12.09 -7.80
C ILE A 127 0.38 -12.34 -8.40
N CYS A 128 -0.67 -12.12 -7.61
CA CYS A 128 -2.04 -12.19 -8.11
C CYS A 128 -2.40 -10.94 -8.93
N ASP A 129 -3.42 -11.06 -9.78
CA ASP A 129 -3.85 -9.97 -10.65
C ASP A 129 -4.24 -8.70 -9.88
N HIS A 130 -4.92 -8.85 -8.74
CA HIS A 130 -5.21 -7.71 -7.86
C HIS A 130 -3.94 -7.01 -7.36
N CYS A 131 -2.95 -7.75 -6.85
CA CYS A 131 -1.69 -7.13 -6.38
C CYS A 131 -0.89 -6.51 -7.52
N ARG A 132 -0.96 -7.08 -8.72
CA ARG A 132 -0.34 -6.54 -9.93
C ARG A 132 -0.94 -5.20 -10.34
N ALA A 133 -2.27 -5.11 -10.34
CA ALA A 133 -2.99 -3.88 -10.66
C ALA A 133 -2.67 -2.72 -9.69
N ARG A 134 -2.27 -3.04 -8.46
CA ARG A 134 -1.86 -2.06 -7.45
C ARG A 134 -0.45 -1.51 -7.65
N LEU A 135 0.46 -2.22 -8.32
CA LEU A 135 1.86 -1.81 -8.43
C LEU A 135 2.05 -0.38 -8.98
N PRO A 136 1.37 0.05 -10.06
CA PRO A 136 1.54 1.40 -10.59
C PRO A 136 1.15 2.49 -9.59
N LEU A 137 0.11 2.28 -8.78
CA LEU A 137 -0.36 3.25 -7.80
C LEU A 137 0.71 3.54 -6.72
N TRP A 138 1.50 2.52 -6.38
CA TRP A 138 2.54 2.60 -5.36
C TRP A 138 3.93 2.95 -5.92
N ALA A 139 4.07 2.99 -7.25
CA ALA A 139 5.30 3.37 -7.94
C ALA A 139 5.40 4.87 -8.22
N GLU A 140 4.32 5.64 -8.11
CA GLU A 140 4.33 7.10 -8.25
C GLU A 140 5.10 7.73 -7.07
N GLU A 141 6.35 8.15 -7.23
CA GLU A 141 7.12 8.94 -6.23
C GLU A 141 6.81 10.44 -6.29
#